data_AF-A0A1M6PVW9-F1
#
_entry.id   AF-A0A1M6PVW9-F1
#
_cell.length_a   1.000
_cell.length_b   1.000
_cell.length_c   1.000
_cell.angle_alpha   90.00
_cell.angle_beta   90.00
_cell.angle_gamma   90.00
#
_symmetry.space_group_name_H-M   'P 1'
#
loop_
_entity.id
_entity.type
_entity.pdbx_description
1 polymer ?
#
loop_
_entity_poly.entity_id
_entity_poly.type
_entity_poly.pdbx_seq_one_letter_code
_entity_poly.pdbx_strand_id
1 'polypeptide(L)'
;MVLACEAPERAAAICSWCGEIAVLELAEAWSDHAFQFKTCCPAAHEDVCAGMAEDPAWARDLLRHLGAEVLLGHGLRRVADTGCGQLLLDWKLEVRPVSFARAADFVRRHHTHNAAPTAWRYGAAIVNGSTLLGVVMIGNPVARGLMGRGTLEVNRLCIRRDVPRTLAWNACSQLYGWAAREAEVRGFERIVTYTRADEEGGSLRAAGWNRDAQVRGRSWSSPTRPRTDRAPLIDKHRWSRALKPRHPVPQPAVLPAIMPLTLDAAA
;
A
#
# COMPACT_ATOMS: atom_id res chain seq x y z
N MET A 1 33.24 34.74 -15.26
CA MET A 1 32.50 34.84 -16.54
C MET A 1 31.49 33.71 -16.55
N VAL A 2 30.29 33.95 -16.00
CA VAL A 2 29.22 32.97 -15.92
C VAL A 2 28.47 33.04 -17.24
N LEU A 3 28.56 32.00 -18.05
CA LEU A 3 27.79 31.85 -19.27
C LEU A 3 26.32 31.69 -18.86
N ALA A 4 25.53 32.74 -19.06
CA ALA A 4 24.08 32.67 -19.06
C ALA A 4 23.68 31.77 -20.25
N CYS A 5 23.23 30.56 -19.95
CA CYS A 5 22.56 29.72 -20.94
C CYS A 5 21.13 30.25 -21.03
N GLU A 6 20.90 31.21 -21.94
CA GLU A 6 19.56 31.65 -22.31
C GLU A 6 18.82 30.44 -22.90
N ALA A 7 17.80 29.96 -22.17
CA ALA A 7 16.86 29.01 -22.72
C ALA A 7 16.14 29.68 -23.91
N PRO A 8 15.98 29.00 -25.06
CA PRO A 8 15.33 29.59 -26.21
C PRO A 8 13.89 29.96 -25.85
N GLU A 9 13.53 31.24 -26.03
CA GLU A 9 12.16 31.73 -25.94
C GLU A 9 11.28 30.92 -26.90
N ARG A 10 10.52 29.97 -26.36
CA ARG A 10 9.44 29.33 -27.11
C ARG A 10 8.43 30.42 -27.44
N ALA A 11 8.23 30.69 -28.73
CA ALA A 11 7.18 31.59 -29.19
C ALA A 11 5.86 31.22 -28.50
N ALA A 12 5.27 32.19 -27.78
CA ALA A 12 4.05 31.96 -27.04
C ALA A 12 2.93 31.56 -28.01
N ALA A 13 2.33 30.39 -27.79
CA ALA A 13 1.23 29.93 -28.63
C ALA A 13 0.02 30.87 -28.46
N ILE A 14 -0.73 31.11 -29.53
CA ILE A 14 -2.00 31.86 -29.47
C ILE A 14 -3.15 30.88 -29.27
N CYS A 15 -4.08 31.22 -28.38
CA CYS A 15 -5.26 30.42 -28.13
C CYS A 15 -6.25 30.53 -29.30
N SER A 16 -6.66 29.39 -29.86
CA SER A 16 -7.63 29.33 -30.96
C SER A 16 -9.04 29.83 -30.58
N TRP A 17 -9.34 29.98 -29.29
CA TRP A 17 -10.66 30.37 -28.80
C TRP A 17 -10.80 31.86 -28.53
N CYS A 18 -9.85 32.45 -27.79
CA CYS A 18 -9.91 33.87 -27.43
C CYS A 18 -8.96 34.76 -28.22
N GLY A 19 -8.04 34.21 -29.02
CA GLY A 19 -7.06 34.98 -29.79
C GLY A 19 -5.92 35.59 -28.97
N GLU A 20 -5.92 35.40 -27.65
CA GLU A 20 -4.88 35.86 -26.73
C GLU A 20 -3.75 34.84 -26.60
N ILE A 21 -2.66 35.22 -25.93
CA ILE A 21 -1.58 34.29 -25.57
C ILE A 21 -2.16 33.12 -24.75
N ALA A 22 -1.89 31.90 -25.20
CA ALA A 22 -2.34 30.69 -24.56
C ALA A 22 -1.67 30.53 -23.19
N VAL A 23 -2.50 30.50 -22.14
CA VAL A 23 -2.11 30.22 -20.77
C VAL A 23 -2.66 28.86 -20.38
N LEU A 24 -1.82 28.02 -19.81
CA LEU A 24 -2.19 26.80 -19.09
C LEU A 24 -1.19 26.60 -17.94
N GLU A 25 -1.62 26.86 -16.72
CA GLU A 25 -0.79 26.71 -15.52
C GLU A 25 -1.52 25.91 -14.45
N LEU A 26 -0.82 25.05 -13.73
CA LEU A 26 -1.36 24.41 -12.54
C LEU A 26 -1.38 25.45 -11.43
N ALA A 27 -2.57 25.96 -11.11
CA ALA A 27 -2.75 27.02 -10.14
C ALA A 27 -2.63 26.48 -8.71
N GLU A 28 -3.37 25.42 -8.40
CA GLU A 28 -3.42 24.83 -7.06
C GLU A 28 -3.49 23.30 -7.15
N ALA A 29 -2.89 22.63 -6.18
CA ALA A 29 -2.98 21.19 -6.00
C ALA A 29 -3.01 20.89 -4.50
N TRP A 30 -3.92 20.02 -4.08
CA TRP A 30 -4.19 19.78 -2.66
C TRP A 30 -3.84 18.36 -2.22
N SER A 31 -3.61 18.22 -0.92
CA SER A 31 -3.26 16.95 -0.28
C SER A 31 -4.33 15.86 -0.42
N ASP A 32 -5.58 16.26 -0.68
CA ASP A 32 -6.75 15.40 -0.85
C ASP A 32 -7.00 14.97 -2.31
N HIS A 33 -5.99 15.11 -3.17
CA HIS A 33 -5.98 14.72 -4.58
C HIS A 33 -6.69 15.69 -5.53
N ALA A 34 -7.36 16.72 -5.04
CA ALA A 34 -7.93 17.76 -5.90
C ALA A 34 -6.82 18.60 -6.53
N PHE A 35 -7.13 19.23 -7.67
CA PHE A 35 -6.26 20.20 -8.31
C PHE A 35 -7.07 21.18 -9.16
N GLN A 36 -6.49 22.33 -9.43
CA GLN A 36 -7.06 23.37 -10.27
C GLN A 36 -5.97 23.93 -11.18
N PHE A 37 -6.30 24.06 -12.47
CA PHE A 37 -5.46 24.74 -13.43
C PHE A 37 -6.17 25.97 -13.97
N LYS A 38 -5.38 26.96 -14.37
CA LYS A 38 -5.86 28.20 -14.98
C LYS A 38 -5.55 28.17 -16.46
N THR A 39 -6.54 28.56 -17.25
CA THR A 39 -6.41 28.79 -18.68
C THR A 39 -6.66 30.24 -19.03
N CYS A 40 -6.29 30.65 -20.25
CA CYS A 40 -6.55 31.99 -20.76
C CYS A 40 -8.05 32.32 -20.94
N CYS A 41 -8.91 31.31 -21.16
CA CYS A 41 -10.36 31.49 -21.29
C CYS A 41 -11.15 30.21 -20.94
N PRO A 42 -12.47 30.30 -20.70
CA PRO A 42 -13.31 29.14 -20.35
C PRO A 42 -13.36 28.05 -21.42
N ALA A 43 -13.41 28.41 -22.71
CA ALA A 43 -13.42 27.42 -23.80
C ALA A 43 -12.15 26.57 -23.81
N ALA A 44 -10.98 27.20 -23.60
CA ALA A 44 -9.73 26.47 -23.43
C ALA A 44 -9.70 25.60 -22.16
N HIS A 45 -10.39 26.00 -21.09
CA HIS A 45 -10.53 25.19 -19.88
C HIS A 45 -11.32 23.91 -20.17
N GLU A 46 -12.48 24.06 -20.81
CA GLU A 46 -13.36 22.94 -21.18
C GLU A 46 -12.65 21.95 -22.11
N ASP A 47 -11.94 22.44 -23.12
CA ASP A 47 -11.13 21.61 -24.02
C ASP A 47 -10.07 20.79 -23.28
N VAL A 48 -9.33 21.42 -22.37
CA VAL A 48 -8.31 20.73 -21.57
C VAL A 48 -8.97 19.69 -20.67
N CYS A 49 -10.06 20.03 -19.99
CA CYS A 49 -10.83 19.09 -19.17
C CYS A 49 -11.30 17.88 -19.98
N ALA A 50 -11.87 18.11 -21.18
CA ALA A 50 -12.35 17.06 -22.06
C ALA A 50 -11.20 16.15 -22.52
N GLY A 51 -10.08 16.73 -22.97
CA GLY A 51 -8.89 15.98 -23.34
C GLY A 51 -8.31 15.17 -22.18
N MET A 52 -8.36 15.71 -20.95
CA MET A 52 -7.83 15.02 -19.77
C MET A 52 -8.68 13.81 -19.39
N ALA A 53 -9.99 13.90 -19.61
CA ALA A 53 -10.92 12.79 -19.40
C ALA A 53 -10.79 11.71 -20.49
N GLU A 54 -10.57 12.12 -21.75
CA GLU A 54 -10.42 11.20 -22.89
C GLU A 54 -9.09 10.43 -22.86
N ASP A 55 -7.98 11.11 -22.55
CA ASP A 55 -6.65 10.50 -22.47
C ASP A 55 -5.99 10.73 -21.08
N PRO A 56 -6.20 9.80 -20.13
CA PRO A 56 -5.58 9.86 -18.81
C PRO A 56 -4.04 9.78 -18.83
N ALA A 57 -3.43 9.25 -19.90
CA ALA A 57 -1.97 9.19 -20.02
C ALA A 57 -1.42 10.56 -20.41
N TRP A 58 -2.05 11.21 -21.40
CA TRP A 58 -1.77 12.61 -21.73
C TRP A 58 -1.99 13.53 -20.52
N ALA A 59 -3.12 13.38 -19.82
CA ALA A 59 -3.43 14.17 -18.63
C ALA A 59 -2.35 14.09 -17.55
N ARG A 60 -1.84 12.87 -17.31
CA ARG A 60 -0.72 12.64 -16.36
C ARG A 60 0.54 13.37 -16.80
N ASP A 61 0.90 13.25 -18.07
CA ASP A 61 2.15 13.81 -18.58
C ASP A 61 2.09 15.35 -18.66
N LEU A 62 0.91 15.90 -18.99
CA LEU A 62 0.62 17.33 -18.87
C LEU A 62 0.80 17.83 -17.43
N LEU A 63 0.15 17.20 -16.45
CA LEU A 63 0.25 17.65 -15.05
C LEU A 63 1.66 17.52 -14.46
N ARG A 64 2.42 16.52 -14.90
CA ARG A 64 3.85 16.44 -14.58
C ARG A 64 4.63 17.61 -15.15
N HIS A 65 4.38 17.96 -16.40
CA HIS A 65 5.01 19.12 -17.05
C HIS A 65 4.65 20.43 -16.33
N LEU A 66 3.40 20.56 -15.87
CA LEU A 66 2.93 21.70 -15.08
C LEU A 66 3.43 21.70 -13.61
N GLY A 67 4.24 20.72 -13.20
CA GLY A 67 4.91 20.72 -11.90
C GLY A 67 4.15 20.05 -10.75
N ALA A 68 3.11 19.24 -11.01
CA ALA A 68 2.33 18.59 -9.95
C ALA A 68 3.18 17.77 -8.97
N GLU A 69 4.19 17.04 -9.46
CA GLU A 69 5.08 16.23 -8.62
C GLU A 69 6.01 17.09 -7.75
N VAL A 70 6.42 18.27 -8.25
CA VAL A 70 7.26 19.23 -7.53
C VAL A 70 6.48 19.88 -6.39
N LEU A 71 5.22 20.26 -6.64
CA LEU A 71 4.36 20.92 -5.65
C LEU A 71 4.05 20.02 -4.45
N LEU A 72 3.79 18.73 -4.68
CA LEU A 72 3.32 17.81 -3.64
C LEU A 72 4.34 16.74 -3.23
N GLY A 73 5.48 16.63 -3.92
CA GLY A 73 6.57 15.72 -3.57
C GLY A 73 6.23 14.24 -3.77
N HIS A 74 5.28 13.93 -4.66
CA HIS A 74 4.80 12.58 -4.91
C HIS A 74 4.84 12.26 -6.41
N GLY A 75 5.24 11.04 -6.76
CA GLY A 75 5.21 10.58 -8.15
C GLY A 75 3.77 10.39 -8.62
N LEU A 76 3.34 11.12 -9.64
CA LEU A 76 2.00 11.03 -10.21
C LEU A 76 1.88 9.72 -10.97
N ARG A 77 0.91 8.87 -10.60
CA ARG A 77 0.66 7.58 -11.27
C ARG A 77 -0.29 7.76 -12.45
N ARG A 78 -1.39 8.47 -12.24
CA ARG A 78 -2.41 8.78 -13.25
C ARG A 78 -3.28 9.95 -12.80
N VAL A 79 -4.12 10.42 -13.70
CA VAL A 79 -5.32 11.20 -13.33
C VAL A 79 -6.48 10.22 -13.23
N ALA A 80 -7.18 10.22 -12.10
CA ALA A 80 -8.32 9.35 -11.85
C ALA A 80 -9.61 10.12 -12.05
N ASP A 81 -10.46 9.64 -12.95
CA ASP A 81 -11.86 10.06 -13.01
C ASP A 81 -12.68 9.28 -11.97
N THR A 82 -13.48 10.00 -11.21
CA THR A 82 -14.41 9.45 -10.21
C THR A 82 -15.74 9.01 -10.81
N GLY A 83 -15.99 9.28 -12.09
CA GLY A 83 -17.22 8.96 -12.81
C GLY A 83 -18.30 10.04 -12.69
N CYS A 84 -18.03 11.12 -11.96
CA CYS A 84 -18.90 12.32 -11.89
C CYS A 84 -18.25 13.55 -12.54
N GLY A 85 -17.19 13.35 -13.36
CA GLY A 85 -16.46 14.44 -14.03
C GLY A 85 -15.39 15.10 -13.16
N GLN A 86 -15.26 14.72 -11.88
CA GLN A 86 -14.16 15.18 -11.04
C GLN A 86 -12.90 14.34 -11.29
N LEU A 87 -11.85 15.01 -11.78
CA LEU A 87 -10.51 14.47 -11.95
C LEU A 87 -9.69 14.62 -10.66
N LEU A 88 -8.95 13.57 -10.30
CA LEU A 88 -8.11 13.53 -9.11
C LEU A 88 -6.68 13.12 -9.44
N LEU A 89 -5.71 13.71 -8.72
CA LEU A 89 -4.32 13.31 -8.76
C LEU A 89 -4.15 11.96 -8.04
N ASP A 90 -3.91 10.91 -8.80
CA ASP A 90 -3.66 9.59 -8.24
C ASP A 90 -2.16 9.33 -8.23
N TRP A 91 -1.56 9.31 -7.04
CA TRP A 91 -0.13 9.14 -6.84
C TRP A 91 0.27 7.67 -6.83
N LYS A 92 1.57 7.43 -7.00
CA LYS A 92 2.16 6.11 -6.79
C LYS A 92 1.92 5.70 -5.34
N LEU A 93 1.37 4.49 -5.16
CA LEU A 93 1.15 3.94 -3.83
C LEU A 93 2.47 3.61 -3.16
N GLU A 94 2.57 3.95 -1.88
CA GLU A 94 3.75 3.69 -1.07
C GLU A 94 3.37 2.90 0.18
N VAL A 95 4.15 1.86 0.47
CA VAL A 95 4.02 1.11 1.72
C VAL A 95 4.99 1.71 2.72
N ARG A 96 4.48 2.15 3.88
CA ARG A 96 5.25 2.86 4.91
C ARG A 96 5.14 2.16 6.27
N PRO A 97 6.15 2.29 7.15
CA PRO A 97 6.04 1.84 8.54
C PRO A 97 4.85 2.47 9.24
N VAL A 98 4.24 1.72 10.16
CA VAL A 98 3.14 2.21 11.00
C VAL A 98 3.28 1.65 12.41
N SER A 99 2.88 2.42 13.43
CA SER A 99 2.82 1.89 14.79
C SER A 99 1.60 0.98 14.97
N PHE A 100 1.70 0.03 15.89
CA PHE A 100 0.58 -0.86 16.24
C PHE A 100 -0.66 -0.05 16.62
N ALA A 101 -0.49 0.97 17.47
CA ALA A 101 -1.58 1.82 17.94
C ALA A 101 -2.30 2.52 16.78
N ARG A 102 -1.56 3.09 15.82
CA ARG A 102 -2.14 3.78 14.65
C ARG A 102 -2.84 2.79 13.71
N ALA A 103 -2.27 1.60 13.48
CA ALA A 103 -2.91 0.57 12.67
C ALA A 103 -4.18 0.01 13.33
N ALA A 104 -4.14 -0.28 14.63
CA ALA A 104 -5.30 -0.73 15.39
C ALA A 104 -6.42 0.32 15.39
N ASP A 105 -6.06 1.61 15.51
CA ASP A 105 -7.01 2.70 15.43
C ASP A 105 -7.67 2.83 14.06
N PHE A 106 -6.87 2.74 13.00
CA PHE A 106 -7.38 2.71 11.63
C PHE A 106 -8.37 1.56 11.41
N VAL A 107 -8.02 0.35 11.88
CA VAL A 107 -8.91 -0.82 11.78
C VAL A 107 -10.21 -0.60 12.55
N ARG A 108 -10.16 -0.03 13.77
CA ARG A 108 -11.39 0.26 14.54
C ARG A 108 -12.32 1.22 13.81
N ARG A 109 -11.77 2.21 13.10
CA ARG A 109 -12.56 3.21 12.36
C ARG A 109 -13.13 2.69 11.05
N HIS A 110 -12.39 1.84 10.33
CA HIS A 110 -12.71 1.53 8.93
C HIS A 110 -13.07 0.05 8.67
N HIS A 111 -12.81 -0.86 9.61
CA HIS A 111 -13.07 -2.28 9.38
C HIS A 111 -14.49 -2.67 9.84
N THR A 112 -15.34 -3.03 8.88
CA THR A 112 -16.78 -3.28 9.09
C THR A 112 -17.10 -4.52 9.92
N HIS A 113 -16.26 -5.56 9.90
CA HIS A 113 -16.64 -6.87 10.44
C HIS A 113 -15.86 -7.34 11.67
N ASN A 114 -14.65 -6.84 11.89
CA ASN A 114 -13.74 -7.40 12.89
C ASN A 114 -12.97 -6.28 13.59
N ALA A 115 -12.88 -6.39 14.91
CA ALA A 115 -12.01 -5.54 15.71
C ALA A 115 -10.53 -5.77 15.35
N ALA A 116 -9.70 -4.77 15.63
CA ALA A 116 -8.25 -4.88 15.56
C ALA A 116 -7.73 -6.02 16.46
N PRO A 117 -6.66 -6.73 16.06
CA PRO A 117 -6.02 -7.73 16.92
C PRO A 117 -5.40 -7.04 18.15
N THR A 118 -5.26 -7.77 19.24
CA THR A 118 -4.70 -7.26 20.50
C THR A 118 -3.18 -7.21 20.50
N ALA A 119 -2.53 -7.96 19.61
CA ALA A 119 -1.09 -7.96 19.40
C ALA A 119 -0.80 -8.25 17.93
N TRP A 120 0.40 -7.87 17.50
CA TRP A 120 0.92 -8.21 16.18
C TRP A 120 2.41 -8.59 16.29
N ARG A 121 2.99 -9.06 15.19
CA ARG A 121 4.45 -9.15 15.03
C ARG A 121 4.99 -7.93 14.29
N TYR A 122 4.31 -7.54 13.22
CA TYR A 122 4.64 -6.36 12.42
C TYR A 122 3.44 -5.99 11.53
N GLY A 123 3.57 -4.85 10.86
CA GLY A 123 2.59 -4.39 9.89
C GLY A 123 3.06 -3.12 9.18
N ALA A 124 2.26 -2.67 8.23
CA ALA A 124 2.53 -1.47 7.46
C ALA A 124 1.25 -0.73 7.11
N ALA A 125 1.41 0.54 6.79
CA ALA A 125 0.39 1.37 6.14
C ALA A 125 0.64 1.41 4.63
N ILE A 126 -0.42 1.70 3.87
CA ILE A 126 -0.31 2.08 2.46
C ILE A 126 -0.93 3.46 2.25
N VAL A 127 -0.21 4.31 1.54
CA VAL A 127 -0.58 5.70 1.30
C VAL A 127 -0.63 5.99 -0.20
N ASN A 128 -1.45 6.97 -0.58
CA ASN A 128 -1.48 7.58 -1.90
C ASN A 128 -1.18 9.08 -1.71
N GLY A 129 0.04 9.49 -2.04
CA GLY A 129 0.56 10.79 -1.65
C GLY A 129 0.52 10.97 -0.13
N SER A 130 -0.19 12.00 0.33
CA SER A 130 -0.37 12.27 1.76
C SER A 130 -1.49 11.44 2.42
N THR A 131 -2.36 10.83 1.62
CA THR A 131 -3.57 10.16 2.09
C THR A 131 -3.27 8.75 2.59
N LEU A 132 -3.55 8.48 3.87
CA LEU A 132 -3.54 7.12 4.41
C LEU A 132 -4.77 6.34 3.91
N LEU A 133 -4.51 5.30 3.12
CA LEU A 133 -5.56 4.47 2.51
C LEU A 133 -5.86 3.21 3.30
N GLY A 134 -4.87 2.63 3.97
CA GLY A 134 -5.06 1.34 4.60
C GLY A 134 -3.88 0.83 5.39
N VAL A 135 -4.10 -0.29 6.08
CA VAL A 135 -3.11 -0.96 6.91
C VAL A 135 -3.19 -2.48 6.77
N VAL A 136 -2.05 -3.14 6.99
CA VAL A 136 -1.94 -4.59 7.14
C VAL A 136 -1.30 -4.91 8.49
N MET A 137 -1.86 -5.89 9.20
CA MET A 137 -1.39 -6.34 10.50
C MET A 137 -1.15 -7.84 10.45
N ILE A 138 0.09 -8.25 10.75
CA ILE A 138 0.55 -9.63 10.68
C ILE A 138 0.88 -10.11 12.10
N GLY A 139 0.48 -11.32 12.43
CA GLY A 139 0.73 -11.90 13.74
C GLY A 139 0.73 -13.42 13.70
N ASN A 140 0.65 -14.01 14.90
CA ASN A 140 0.51 -15.46 15.01
C ASN A 140 -0.84 -15.91 14.43
N PRO A 141 -0.91 -17.10 13.82
CA PRO A 141 -2.17 -17.67 13.38
C PRO A 141 -3.17 -17.76 14.52
N VAL A 142 -4.43 -17.37 14.27
CA VAL A 142 -5.50 -17.50 15.27
C VAL A 142 -5.84 -18.98 15.48
N ALA A 143 -5.77 -19.77 14.41
CA ALA A 143 -5.94 -21.22 14.46
C ALA A 143 -4.73 -21.88 15.12
N ARG A 144 -4.92 -22.42 16.34
CA ARG A 144 -3.86 -23.06 17.14
C ARG A 144 -3.08 -24.15 16.40
N GLY A 145 -3.72 -24.92 15.52
CA GLY A 145 -3.05 -25.97 14.74
C GLY A 145 -1.96 -25.45 13.78
N LEU A 146 -1.99 -24.16 13.43
CA LEU A 146 -0.99 -23.50 12.58
C LEU A 146 0.08 -22.76 13.39
N MET A 147 -0.12 -22.52 14.68
CA MET A 147 0.88 -21.84 15.52
C MET A 147 2.15 -22.70 15.66
N GLY A 148 3.31 -22.06 15.71
CA GLY A 148 4.60 -22.73 15.94
C GLY A 148 5.18 -23.49 14.74
N ARG A 149 4.49 -23.52 13.59
CA ARG A 149 4.92 -24.23 12.38
C ARG A 149 5.52 -23.31 11.32
N GLY A 150 6.38 -22.37 11.72
CA GLY A 150 6.97 -21.39 10.80
C GLY A 150 5.95 -20.55 10.02
N THR A 151 4.70 -20.47 10.51
CA THR A 151 3.56 -19.88 9.79
C THR A 151 3.10 -18.57 10.45
N LEU A 152 2.93 -17.53 9.65
CA LEU A 152 2.28 -16.28 10.04
C LEU A 152 0.89 -16.13 9.44
N GLU A 153 0.10 -15.23 10.01
CA GLU A 153 -1.21 -14.87 9.49
C GLU A 153 -1.31 -13.36 9.27
N VAL A 154 -1.81 -12.95 8.10
CA VAL A 154 -2.36 -11.59 7.93
C VAL A 154 -3.66 -11.54 8.72
N ASN A 155 -3.58 -11.10 9.97
CA ASN A 155 -4.73 -11.07 10.85
C ASN A 155 -5.74 -10.03 10.38
N ARG A 156 -5.27 -8.87 9.92
CA ARG A 156 -6.12 -7.81 9.35
C ARG A 156 -5.46 -7.17 8.15
N LEU A 157 -6.28 -6.92 7.15
CA LEU A 157 -5.99 -5.96 6.09
C LEU A 157 -7.23 -5.07 6.00
N CYS A 158 -7.05 -3.76 6.15
CA CYS A 158 -8.14 -2.80 6.13
C CYS A 158 -7.78 -1.68 5.17
N ILE A 159 -8.63 -1.47 4.17
CA ILE A 159 -8.60 -0.29 3.29
C ILE A 159 -9.85 0.50 3.58
N ARG A 160 -9.71 1.82 3.74
CA ARG A 160 -10.85 2.71 3.97
C ARG A 160 -11.72 2.80 2.71
N ARG A 161 -13.03 3.03 2.89
CA ARG A 161 -14.03 3.02 1.81
C ARG A 161 -14.69 4.38 1.55
N ASP A 162 -14.34 5.36 2.36
CA ASP A 162 -14.74 6.77 2.31
C ASP A 162 -13.84 7.61 1.38
N VAL A 163 -13.04 6.95 0.52
CA VAL A 163 -12.27 7.58 -0.55
C VAL A 163 -12.61 6.90 -1.88
N PRO A 164 -12.52 7.61 -3.03
CA PRO A 164 -12.73 7.02 -4.33
C PRO A 164 -11.92 5.73 -4.52
N ARG A 165 -12.59 4.66 -4.98
CA ARG A 165 -11.97 3.32 -5.14
C ARG A 165 -10.77 3.33 -6.08
N THR A 166 -10.76 4.26 -7.03
CA THR A 166 -9.64 4.50 -7.96
C THR A 166 -8.35 4.83 -7.22
N LEU A 167 -8.38 5.66 -6.18
CA LEU A 167 -7.19 6.01 -5.39
C LEU A 167 -6.60 4.82 -4.64
N ALA A 168 -7.46 3.89 -4.19
CA ALA A 168 -7.04 2.68 -3.49
C ALA A 168 -6.79 1.48 -4.41
N TRP A 169 -6.81 1.67 -5.73
CA TRP A 169 -6.57 0.59 -6.69
C TRP A 169 -5.17 -0.03 -6.50
N ASN A 170 -5.12 -1.36 -6.46
CA ASN A 170 -3.95 -2.18 -6.12
C ASN A 170 -3.43 -2.06 -4.67
N ALA A 171 -4.13 -1.39 -3.75
CA ALA A 171 -3.66 -1.27 -2.38
C ALA A 171 -3.61 -2.62 -1.65
N CYS A 172 -4.68 -3.42 -1.74
CA CYS A 172 -4.74 -4.74 -1.10
C CYS A 172 -3.65 -5.69 -1.58
N SER A 173 -3.46 -5.81 -2.90
CA SER A 173 -2.46 -6.72 -3.48
C SER A 173 -1.03 -6.31 -3.11
N GLN A 174 -0.72 -5.01 -3.09
CA GLN A 174 0.58 -4.52 -2.64
C GLN A 174 0.83 -4.80 -1.15
N LEU A 175 -0.17 -4.62 -0.29
CA LEU A 175 -0.07 -4.96 1.13
C LEU A 175 0.11 -6.47 1.35
N TYR A 176 -0.62 -7.33 0.64
CA TYR A 176 -0.42 -8.78 0.70
C TYR A 176 0.96 -9.19 0.20
N GLY A 177 1.43 -8.58 -0.89
CA GLY A 177 2.77 -8.82 -1.44
C GLY A 177 3.87 -8.34 -0.50
N TRP A 178 3.69 -7.19 0.17
CA TRP A 178 4.59 -6.71 1.21
C TRP A 178 4.62 -7.65 2.42
N ALA A 179 3.46 -8.05 2.94
CA ALA A 179 3.36 -8.92 4.11
C ALA A 179 4.10 -10.25 3.92
N ALA A 180 3.99 -10.85 2.72
CA ALA A 180 4.68 -12.08 2.37
C ALA A 180 6.20 -11.91 2.26
N ARG A 181 6.68 -10.84 1.60
CA ARG A 181 8.11 -10.54 1.50
C ARG A 181 8.74 -10.32 2.88
N GLU A 182 8.07 -9.57 3.74
CA GLU A 182 8.54 -9.34 5.12
C GLU A 182 8.54 -10.62 5.96
N ALA A 183 7.55 -11.50 5.77
CA ALA A 183 7.52 -12.79 6.45
C ALA A 183 8.75 -13.64 6.05
N GLU A 184 9.07 -13.66 4.75
CA GLU A 184 10.22 -14.38 4.20
C GLU A 184 11.55 -13.86 4.77
N VAL A 185 11.73 -12.52 4.78
CA VAL A 185 12.92 -11.87 5.36
C VAL A 185 13.08 -12.22 6.84
N ARG A 186 11.96 -12.36 7.56
CA ARG A 186 11.94 -12.70 9.00
C ARG A 186 12.12 -14.19 9.28
N GLY A 187 12.36 -15.02 8.26
CA GLY A 187 12.64 -16.44 8.43
C GLY A 187 11.40 -17.34 8.51
N PHE A 188 10.22 -16.84 8.16
CA PHE A 188 9.00 -17.67 8.13
C PHE A 188 8.89 -18.43 6.81
N GLU A 189 8.37 -19.65 6.88
CA GLU A 189 8.23 -20.57 5.74
C GLU A 189 6.89 -20.40 5.03
N ARG A 190 5.90 -19.82 5.72
CA ARG A 190 4.54 -19.71 5.22
C ARG A 190 3.81 -18.51 5.81
N ILE A 191 2.97 -17.88 4.99
CA ILE A 191 1.99 -16.90 5.46
C ILE A 191 0.59 -17.28 4.98
N VAL A 192 -0.42 -17.06 5.84
CA VAL A 192 -1.82 -17.38 5.56
C VAL A 192 -2.73 -16.18 5.80
N THR A 193 -3.92 -16.23 5.20
CA THR A 193 -5.04 -15.33 5.50
C THR A 193 -6.35 -16.04 5.23
N TYR A 194 -7.44 -15.43 5.63
CA TYR A 194 -8.78 -15.92 5.34
C TYR A 194 -9.60 -14.82 4.69
N THR A 195 -10.37 -15.19 3.67
CA THR A 195 -11.48 -14.40 3.13
C THR A 195 -12.78 -15.14 3.43
N ARG A 196 -13.92 -14.45 3.41
CA ARG A 196 -15.22 -15.12 3.37
C ARG A 196 -15.34 -15.91 2.06
N ALA A 197 -16.20 -16.93 2.06
CA ALA A 197 -16.41 -17.77 0.88
C ALA A 197 -17.08 -17.03 -0.29
N ASP A 198 -17.81 -15.95 -0.01
CA ASP A 198 -18.42 -15.05 -0.99
C ASP A 198 -17.50 -13.92 -1.46
N GLU A 199 -16.27 -13.85 -0.94
CA GLU A 199 -15.26 -12.89 -1.41
C GLU A 199 -14.38 -13.52 -2.50
N GLU A 200 -14.24 -12.81 -3.61
CA GLU A 200 -13.58 -13.30 -4.81
C GLU A 200 -12.07 -13.59 -4.61
N GLY A 201 -11.38 -12.80 -3.78
CA GLY A 201 -9.94 -12.97 -3.50
C GLY A 201 -9.00 -12.49 -4.62
N GLY A 202 -9.46 -11.63 -5.54
CA GLY A 202 -8.65 -11.15 -6.68
C GLY A 202 -7.31 -10.52 -6.26
N SER A 203 -7.28 -9.74 -5.18
CA SER A 203 -6.04 -9.13 -4.67
C SER A 203 -5.02 -10.15 -4.15
N LEU A 204 -5.47 -11.31 -3.66
CA LEU A 204 -4.61 -12.39 -3.20
C LEU A 204 -3.99 -13.14 -4.38
N ARG A 205 -4.79 -13.44 -5.41
CA ARG A 205 -4.27 -13.99 -6.68
C ARG A 205 -3.21 -13.08 -7.30
N ALA A 206 -3.50 -11.78 -7.41
CA ALA A 206 -2.56 -10.79 -7.92
C ALA A 206 -1.25 -10.70 -7.10
N ALA A 207 -1.31 -11.05 -5.80
CA ALA A 207 -0.16 -11.09 -4.90
C ALA A 207 0.55 -12.47 -4.87
N GLY A 208 0.16 -13.42 -5.73
CA GLY A 208 0.76 -14.76 -5.82
C GLY A 208 0.37 -15.71 -4.69
N TRP A 209 -0.81 -15.54 -4.09
CA TRP A 209 -1.34 -16.44 -3.06
C TRP A 209 -2.22 -17.53 -3.65
N ASN A 210 -2.18 -18.71 -3.04
CA ASN A 210 -2.97 -19.87 -3.44
C ASN A 210 -4.09 -20.13 -2.44
N ARG A 211 -5.30 -20.38 -2.94
CA ARG A 211 -6.42 -20.87 -2.12
C ARG A 211 -6.19 -22.34 -1.83
N ASP A 212 -5.92 -22.69 -0.57
CA ASP A 212 -5.45 -24.03 -0.19
C ASP A 212 -6.44 -24.82 0.69
N ALA A 213 -7.49 -24.17 1.21
CA ALA A 213 -8.55 -24.86 1.93
C ALA A 213 -9.87 -24.07 1.93
N GLN A 214 -10.99 -24.80 2.00
CA GLN A 214 -12.28 -24.26 2.43
C GLN A 214 -12.50 -24.60 3.91
N VAL A 215 -12.85 -23.61 4.71
CA VAL A 215 -13.03 -23.74 6.15
C VAL A 215 -14.48 -23.43 6.47
N ARG A 216 -15.18 -24.40 7.05
CA ARG A 216 -16.57 -24.21 7.48
C ARG A 216 -16.67 -23.18 8.59
N GLY A 217 -17.63 -22.27 8.51
CA GLY A 217 -17.96 -21.35 9.58
C GLY A 217 -18.44 -22.13 10.81
N ARG A 218 -17.74 -21.99 11.95
CA ARG A 218 -18.11 -22.68 13.20
C ARG A 218 -17.83 -21.79 14.40
N SER A 219 -18.65 -21.96 15.43
CA SER A 219 -18.43 -21.31 16.72
C SER A 219 -17.11 -21.78 17.34
N TRP A 220 -16.42 -20.87 18.01
CA TRP A 220 -15.29 -21.23 18.87
C TRP A 220 -15.74 -21.60 20.30
N SER A 221 -17.05 -21.55 20.57
CA SER A 221 -17.63 -21.98 21.84
C SER A 221 -17.59 -23.52 21.95
N SER A 222 -17.22 -24.02 23.11
CA SER A 222 -17.33 -25.43 23.47
C SER A 222 -17.92 -25.55 24.88
N PRO A 223 -18.49 -26.71 25.28
CA PRO A 223 -19.05 -26.88 26.63
C PRO A 223 -18.05 -26.52 27.74
N THR A 224 -16.77 -26.85 27.55
CA THR A 224 -15.68 -26.57 28.50
C THR A 224 -15.09 -25.16 28.37
N ARG A 225 -15.45 -24.41 27.32
CA ARG A 225 -14.97 -23.04 27.08
C ARG A 225 -16.03 -22.23 26.33
N PRO A 226 -17.08 -21.79 27.04
CA PRO A 226 -18.12 -20.97 26.43
C PRO A 226 -17.52 -19.67 25.91
N ARG A 227 -17.88 -19.31 24.68
CA ARG A 227 -17.47 -18.07 24.03
C ARG A 227 -18.65 -17.46 23.29
N THR A 228 -18.72 -16.13 23.30
CA THR A 228 -19.58 -15.40 22.38
C THR A 228 -18.87 -15.23 21.04
N ASP A 229 -19.51 -15.63 19.95
CA ASP A 229 -18.98 -15.41 18.62
C ASP A 229 -19.06 -13.92 18.28
N ARG A 230 -17.89 -13.31 18.06
CA ARG A 230 -17.78 -11.88 17.75
C ARG A 230 -17.84 -11.57 16.25
N ALA A 231 -17.88 -12.60 15.41
CA ALA A 231 -17.88 -12.50 13.97
C ALA A 231 -18.88 -13.50 13.36
N PRO A 232 -19.44 -13.22 12.18
CA PRO A 232 -20.38 -14.12 11.52
C PRO A 232 -19.80 -15.52 11.29
N LEU A 233 -20.62 -16.54 11.53
CA LEU A 233 -20.30 -17.95 11.27
C LEU A 233 -20.46 -18.28 9.78
N ILE A 234 -19.63 -17.65 8.96
CA ILE A 234 -19.63 -17.83 7.50
C ILE A 234 -18.45 -18.69 7.10
N ASP A 235 -18.65 -19.52 6.09
CA ASP A 235 -17.59 -20.27 5.43
C ASP A 235 -16.49 -19.35 4.90
N LYS A 236 -15.26 -19.85 4.93
CA LYS A 236 -14.06 -19.08 4.58
C LYS A 236 -13.21 -19.83 3.58
N HIS A 237 -12.43 -19.07 2.83
CA HIS A 237 -11.32 -19.60 2.05
C HIS A 237 -10.03 -19.26 2.76
N ARG A 238 -9.23 -20.29 3.04
CA ARG A 238 -7.86 -20.09 3.48
C ARG A 238 -7.01 -19.89 2.24
N TRP A 239 -6.22 -18.84 2.31
CA TRP A 239 -5.20 -18.52 1.33
C TRP A 239 -3.85 -18.68 1.98
N SER A 240 -2.88 -19.12 1.20
CA SER A 240 -1.53 -19.31 1.66
C SER A 240 -0.52 -18.95 0.59
N ARG A 241 0.66 -18.54 1.06
CA ARG A 241 1.83 -18.39 0.21
C ARG A 241 3.00 -19.08 0.91
N ALA A 242 3.62 -20.02 0.19
CA ALA A 242 4.89 -20.60 0.59
C ALA A 242 5.99 -19.56 0.40
N LEU A 243 6.90 -19.50 1.36
CA LEU A 243 8.00 -18.54 1.41
C LEU A 243 9.31 -19.30 1.37
N LYS A 244 10.36 -18.66 0.86
CA LYS A 244 11.71 -19.24 0.79
C LYS A 244 12.64 -18.41 1.65
N PRO A 245 12.56 -18.53 2.99
CA PRO A 245 13.40 -17.73 3.87
C PRO A 245 14.86 -18.03 3.57
N ARG A 246 15.67 -16.98 3.45
CA ARG A 246 17.12 -17.14 3.41
C ARG A 246 17.56 -17.48 4.82
N HIS A 247 17.92 -18.73 5.07
CA HIS A 247 18.61 -19.06 6.30
C HIS A 247 19.96 -18.31 6.31
N PRO A 248 20.28 -17.55 7.36
CA PRO A 248 21.63 -17.05 7.52
C PRO A 248 22.57 -18.26 7.48
N VAL A 249 23.60 -18.20 6.62
CA VAL A 249 24.71 -19.15 6.71
C VAL A 249 25.28 -18.98 8.12
N PRO A 250 25.35 -20.03 8.95
CA PRO A 250 26.00 -19.94 10.25
C PRO A 250 27.42 -19.41 10.02
N GLN A 251 27.76 -18.26 10.60
CA GLN A 251 29.17 -17.87 10.62
C GLN A 251 29.92 -18.95 11.40
N PRO A 252 31.06 -19.45 10.91
CA PRO A 252 31.90 -20.32 11.70
C PRO A 252 32.17 -19.61 13.03
N ALA A 253 32.00 -20.32 14.14
CA ALA A 253 32.36 -19.77 15.44
C ALA A 253 33.81 -19.28 15.35
N VAL A 254 34.04 -17.99 15.62
CA VAL A 254 35.39 -17.47 15.81
C VAL A 254 35.91 -18.20 17.05
N LEU A 255 36.83 -19.16 16.83
CA LEU A 255 37.53 -19.80 17.93
C LEU A 255 38.23 -18.70 18.72
N PRO A 256 38.06 -18.63 20.05
CA PRO A 256 38.78 -17.65 20.84
C PRO A 256 40.27 -17.80 20.57
N ALA A 257 40.98 -16.67 20.40
CA ALA A 257 42.42 -16.68 20.25
C ALA A 257 43.02 -17.47 21.41
N ILE A 258 43.75 -18.54 21.07
CA ILE A 258 44.47 -19.37 22.03
C ILE A 258 45.38 -18.42 22.81
N MET A 259 45.12 -18.21 24.10
CA MET A 259 46.03 -17.45 24.94
C MET A 259 47.37 -18.18 24.96
N PRO A 260 48.50 -17.50 24.68
CA PRO A 260 49.79 -18.13 24.80
C PRO A 260 50.01 -18.53 26.26
N LEU A 261 50.27 -19.83 26.48
CA LEU A 261 50.73 -20.36 27.76
C LEU A 261 52.05 -19.65 28.10
N THR A 262 52.00 -18.71 29.04
CA THR A 262 53.22 -18.21 29.68
C THR A 262 53.80 -19.37 30.48
N LEU A 263 54.94 -19.89 30.03
CA LEU A 263 55.79 -20.77 30.81
C LEU A 263 56.35 -19.93 31.96
N ASP A 264 55.85 -20.16 33.17
CA ASP A 264 56.48 -19.68 34.40
C ASP A 264 57.88 -20.29 34.47
N ALA A 265 58.90 -19.45 34.31
CA ALA A 265 60.26 -19.77 34.70
C ALA A 265 60.35 -19.67 36.23
N ALA A 266 60.41 -20.82 36.90
CA ALA A 266 60.83 -20.91 38.28
C ALA A 266 62.37 -20.99 38.36
N ALA A 267 62.90 -20.32 39.38
CA ALA A 267 64.31 -20.22 39.85
C ALA A 267 65.13 -19.05 39.30
#